data_AF-A0A1G8HT57-F1
#
_entry.id   AF-A0A1G8HT57-F1
#
_cell.length_a   1.000
_cell.length_b   1.000
_cell.length_c   1.000
_cell.angle_alpha   90.00
_cell.angle_beta   90.00
_cell.angle_gamma   90.00
#
_symmetry.space_group_name_H-M   'P 1'
#
loop_
_entity.id
_entity.type
_entity.pdbx_description
1 polymer ?
#
loop_
_entity_poly.entity_id
_entity_poly.type
_entity_poly.pdbx_seq_one_letter_code
_entity_poly.pdbx_strand_id
1 'polypeptide(L)'
;MPNIKFNYLYRDGGNYKNFNSIVFNNPQNILLPALEELIRSKLISQHWFYADQWQVADLHFDSWDNELDHTFHEFESVEYTNEAADSGMDLASFMCILQTVANIT
;
A
#
# COMPACT_ATOMS: atom_id res chain seq x y z
N MET A 1 13.67 10.56 -13.18
CA MET A 1 12.59 11.01 -12.26
C MET A 1 12.81 10.39 -10.91
N PRO A 2 12.40 11.02 -9.81
CA PRO A 2 12.46 10.41 -8.49
C PRO A 2 11.61 9.14 -8.47
N ASN A 3 12.06 8.17 -7.70
CA ASN A 3 11.27 6.98 -7.38
C ASN A 3 10.09 7.38 -6.49
N ILE A 4 9.09 6.51 -6.36
CA ILE A 4 7.96 6.75 -5.47
C ILE A 4 7.98 5.70 -4.36
N LYS A 5 7.89 6.17 -3.12
CA LYS A 5 7.76 5.35 -1.93
C LYS A 5 6.30 5.25 -1.53
N PHE A 6 5.80 4.03 -1.37
CA PHE A 6 4.48 3.71 -0.85
C PHE A 6 4.64 3.24 0.59
N ASN A 7 4.02 3.95 1.53
CA ASN A 7 4.09 3.64 2.96
C ASN A 7 2.73 3.11 3.45
N TYR A 8 2.77 2.04 4.24
CA TYR A 8 1.58 1.39 4.81
C TYR A 8 1.92 0.69 6.11
N LEU A 9 0.89 0.35 6.88
CA LEU A 9 1.05 -0.34 8.15
C LEU A 9 -0.04 -1.38 8.38
N TYR A 10 0.23 -2.32 9.27
CA TYR A 10 -0.79 -3.08 9.97
C TYR A 10 -0.93 -2.56 11.39
N ARG A 11 -2.15 -2.60 11.93
CA ARG A 11 -2.45 -2.28 13.32
C ARG A 11 -3.31 -3.40 13.90
N ASP A 12 -2.89 -3.96 15.02
CA ASP A 12 -3.70 -4.96 15.72
C ASP A 12 -4.80 -4.30 16.56
N GLY A 13 -5.68 -5.11 17.14
CA GLY A 13 -6.74 -4.60 18.00
C GLY A 13 -6.28 -3.94 19.31
N GLY A 14 -5.04 -4.20 19.71
CA GLY A 14 -4.34 -3.53 20.82
C GLY A 14 -3.66 -2.21 20.43
N ASN A 15 -3.77 -1.78 19.17
CA ASN A 15 -3.15 -0.59 18.60
C ASN A 15 -1.60 -0.64 18.50
N TYR A 16 -1.00 -1.83 18.52
CA TYR A 16 0.39 -2.03 18.10
C TYR A 16 0.48 -1.97 16.57
N LYS A 17 1.62 -1.49 16.05
CA LYS A 17 1.79 -1.23 14.62
C LYS A 17 3.04 -1.87 14.05
N ASN A 18 2.90 -2.51 12.89
CA ASN A 18 4.00 -2.90 12.02
C ASN A 18 3.97 -2.02 10.77
N PHE A 19 5.08 -1.37 10.46
CA PHE A 19 5.21 -0.48 9.31
C PHE A 19 6.02 -1.14 8.21
N ASN A 20 5.69 -0.82 6.96
CA ASN A 20 6.53 -1.16 5.82
C ASN A 20 6.42 -0.10 4.73
N SER A 21 7.37 -0.13 3.81
CA SER A 21 7.39 0.73 2.64
C SER A 21 7.92 -0.02 1.42
N ILE A 22 7.47 0.37 0.23
CA ILE A 22 8.00 -0.14 -1.03
C ILE A 22 8.45 1.06 -1.87
N VAL A 23 9.69 1.02 -2.37
CA VAL A 23 10.24 2.02 -3.29
C VAL A 23 10.14 1.49 -4.71
N PHE A 24 9.18 2.02 -5.46
CA PHE A 24 8.97 1.71 -6.87
C PHE A 24 9.83 2.61 -7.76
N ASN A 25 10.43 2.03 -8.81
CA ASN A 25 10.94 2.84 -9.91
C ASN A 25 9.79 3.54 -10.64
N ASN A 26 10.02 4.77 -11.12
CA ASN A 26 9.01 5.57 -11.81
C ASN A 26 9.49 6.04 -13.21
N PRO A 27 9.78 5.11 -14.15
CA PRO A 27 10.30 5.47 -15.46
C PRO A 27 9.26 6.17 -16.35
N GLN A 28 7.96 5.94 -16.14
CA GLN A 28 6.87 6.58 -16.89
C GLN A 28 6.52 7.99 -16.39
N ASN A 29 7.23 8.49 -15.37
CA ASN A 29 6.99 9.81 -14.80
C ASN A 29 5.54 10.01 -14.31
N ILE A 30 5.00 8.99 -13.64
CA ILE A 30 3.70 9.05 -12.97
C ILE A 30 3.78 10.09 -11.86
N LEU A 31 2.76 10.95 -11.80
CA LEU A 31 2.67 12.01 -10.80
C LEU A 31 2.06 11.46 -9.50
N LEU A 32 2.56 11.91 -8.35
CA LEU A 32 2.01 11.54 -7.04
C LEU A 32 0.49 11.74 -6.94
N PRO A 33 -0.12 12.86 -7.37
CA PRO A 33 -1.57 13.04 -7.27
C PRO A 33 -2.37 11.98 -8.04
N ALA A 34 -1.88 11.54 -9.21
CA ALA A 34 -2.56 10.52 -10.00
C ALA A 34 -2.48 9.13 -9.33
N LEU A 35 -1.34 8.81 -8.73
CA LEU A 35 -1.18 7.60 -7.94
C LEU A 35 -2.06 7.62 -6.68
N GLU A 36 -2.07 8.74 -5.96
CA GLU A 36 -2.83 8.90 -4.73
C GLU A 36 -4.35 8.84 -4.98
N GLU A 37 -4.83 9.46 -6.06
CA GLU A 37 -6.23 9.35 -6.49
C GLU A 37 -6.63 7.90 -6.78
N LEU A 38 -5.76 7.15 -7.48
CA LEU A 38 -5.99 5.73 -7.74
C LEU A 38 -6.04 4.93 -6.42
N ILE A 39 -5.05 5.09 -5.56
CA ILE A 39 -4.97 4.41 -4.24
C ILE A 39 -6.26 4.70 -3.46
N ARG A 40 -6.63 5.97 -3.29
CA ARG A 40 -7.82 6.38 -2.52
C ARG A 40 -9.11 5.80 -3.09
N SER A 41 -9.21 5.68 -4.42
CA SER A 41 -10.37 5.05 -5.06
C SER A 41 -10.53 3.54 -4.74
N LYS A 42 -9.48 2.90 -4.22
CA LYS A 42 -9.43 1.47 -3.89
C LYS A 42 -9.43 1.19 -2.38
N LEU A 43 -9.41 2.23 -1.54
CA LEU A 43 -9.41 2.06 -0.08
C LEU A 43 -10.82 1.77 0.44
N ILE A 44 -10.90 0.79 1.34
CA ILE A 44 -12.04 0.56 2.22
C ILE A 44 -12.13 1.73 3.18
N SER A 45 -13.27 2.42 3.16
CA SER A 45 -13.56 3.55 4.05
C SER A 45 -12.44 4.61 4.08
N GLN A 46 -11.77 4.84 2.94
CA GLN A 46 -10.70 5.82 2.77
C GLN A 46 -9.38 5.56 3.52
N HIS A 47 -9.25 4.42 4.20
CA HIS A 47 -8.07 4.13 5.03
C HIS A 47 -7.44 2.77 4.73
N TRP A 48 -8.25 1.76 4.45
CA TRP A 48 -7.79 0.38 4.52
C TRP A 48 -7.75 -0.35 3.18
N PHE A 49 -6.97 -1.41 3.10
CA PHE A 49 -6.90 -2.30 1.94
C PHE A 49 -6.50 -3.71 2.37
N TYR A 50 -6.64 -4.68 1.46
CA TYR A 50 -6.15 -6.05 1.70
C TYR A 50 -4.79 -6.22 1.03
N ALA A 51 -3.75 -6.58 1.80
CA ALA A 51 -2.38 -6.70 1.27
C ALA A 51 -2.24 -7.75 0.16
N ASP A 52 -2.97 -8.86 0.23
CA ASP A 52 -2.97 -9.92 -0.78
C ASP A 52 -3.52 -9.41 -2.14
N GLN A 53 -4.59 -8.62 -2.12
CA GLN A 53 -5.18 -8.01 -3.32
C GLN A 53 -4.26 -6.99 -3.96
N TRP A 54 -3.47 -6.27 -3.15
CA TRP A 54 -2.52 -5.26 -3.62
C TRP A 54 -1.14 -5.86 -3.91
N GLN A 55 -0.96 -7.16 -3.66
CA GLN A 55 0.29 -7.90 -3.81
C GLN A 55 1.47 -7.25 -3.07
N VAL A 56 1.21 -6.73 -1.88
CA VAL A 56 2.24 -6.21 -0.95
C VAL A 56 2.45 -7.18 0.20
N ALA A 57 3.53 -6.98 0.95
CA ALA A 57 3.83 -7.86 2.08
C ALA A 57 2.75 -7.76 3.16
N ASP A 58 2.40 -8.91 3.72
CA ASP A 58 1.55 -8.96 4.90
C ASP A 58 2.36 -8.58 6.16
N LEU A 59 1.84 -7.62 6.92
CA LEU A 59 2.42 -7.08 8.14
C LEU A 59 1.72 -7.52 9.44
N HIS A 60 0.77 -8.47 9.37
CA HIS A 60 0.17 -9.09 10.57
C HIS A 60 1.27 -9.60 11.53
N PHE A 61 1.00 -9.53 12.84
CA PHE A 61 1.89 -10.11 13.85
C PHE A 61 1.78 -11.64 13.87
N ASP A 62 2.76 -12.31 14.48
CA ASP A 62 2.73 -13.77 14.67
C ASP A 62 1.58 -14.22 15.61
N SER A 63 1.10 -13.32 16.47
CA SER A 63 -0.07 -13.52 17.32
C SER A 63 -1.32 -12.91 16.68
N TRP A 64 -2.44 -13.62 16.80
CA TRP A 64 -3.74 -13.18 16.28
C TRP A 64 -4.84 -13.33 17.33
N ASP A 65 -5.58 -12.25 17.58
CA ASP A 65 -6.78 -12.20 18.39
C ASP A 65 -8.03 -12.13 17.49
N ASN A 66 -8.81 -13.22 17.45
CA ASN A 66 -10.00 -13.29 16.59
C ASN A 66 -11.11 -12.28 16.95
N GLU A 67 -11.09 -11.71 18.16
CA GLU A 67 -12.09 -10.72 18.59
C GLU A 67 -11.71 -9.29 18.22
N LEU A 68 -10.41 -9.00 18.13
CA LEU A 68 -9.91 -7.64 18.00
C LEU A 68 -9.16 -7.38 16.68
N ASP A 69 -8.54 -8.41 16.10
CA ASP A 69 -7.73 -8.27 14.90
C ASP A 69 -8.56 -8.32 13.63
N HIS A 70 -8.08 -7.58 12.64
CA HIS A 70 -8.70 -7.47 11.32
C HIS A 70 -7.69 -7.81 10.24
N THR A 71 -8.17 -8.20 9.07
CA THR A 71 -7.32 -8.67 7.97
C THR A 71 -6.78 -7.56 7.07
N PHE A 72 -7.19 -6.31 7.29
CA PHE A 72 -6.82 -5.18 6.44
C PHE A 72 -5.60 -4.42 6.96
N HIS A 73 -4.88 -3.81 6.02
CA HIS A 73 -3.77 -2.89 6.24
C HIS A 73 -4.23 -1.46 6.05
N GLU A 74 -3.50 -0.51 6.60
CA GLU A 74 -3.78 0.93 6.55
C GLU A 74 -2.81 1.61 5.60
N PHE A 75 -3.36 2.38 4.65
CA PHE A 75 -2.58 3.25 3.79
C PHE A 75 -2.09 4.47 4.58
N GLU A 76 -0.78 4.75 4.51
CA GLU A 76 -0.19 5.89 5.21
C GLU A 76 0.09 7.06 4.25
N SER A 77 0.91 6.84 3.22
CA SER A 77 1.29 7.90 2.28
C SER A 77 1.94 7.38 1.00
N VAL A 78 2.03 8.26 0.00
CA VAL A 78 2.97 8.14 -1.12
C VAL A 78 3.82 9.40 -1.22
N GLU A 79 5.10 9.24 -1.52
CA GLU A 79 6.04 10.36 -1.63
C GLU A 79 7.12 10.12 -2.68
N TYR A 80 7.68 11.21 -3.23
CA TYR A 80 8.86 11.11 -4.07
C TYR A 80 10.07 10.85 -3.19
N THR A 81 10.97 9.96 -3.64
CA THR A 81 12.20 9.64 -2.94
C THR A 81 13.40 9.53 -3.89
N ASN A 82 14.59 9.73 -3.33
CA ASN A 82 15.88 9.49 -3.98
C ASN A 82 16.45 8.09 -3.64
N GLU A 83 15.76 7.33 -2.78
CA GLU A 83 16.12 5.94 -2.48
C GLU A 83 16.09 5.08 -3.76
N ALA A 84 16.99 4.10 -3.84
CA ALA A 84 16.95 3.13 -4.93
C ALA A 84 15.68 2.26 -4.81
N ALA A 85 15.14 1.83 -5.96
CA ALA A 85 14.00 0.92 -5.94
C ALA A 85 14.38 -0.40 -5.28
N ASP A 86 13.55 -0.86 -4.35
CA ASP A 86 13.71 -2.11 -3.61
C ASP A 86 12.70 -3.19 -4.06
N SER A 87 11.81 -2.83 -4.97
CA SER A 87 10.82 -3.73 -5.57
C SER A 87 11.31 -4.32 -6.89
N GLY A 88 11.02 -5.61 -7.11
CA GLY A 88 11.13 -6.23 -8.43
C GLY A 88 9.99 -5.83 -9.39
N MET A 89 8.98 -5.13 -8.89
CA MET A 89 7.82 -4.62 -9.63
C MET A 89 7.96 -3.12 -9.85
N ASP A 90 7.63 -2.63 -11.05
CA ASP A 90 7.61 -1.20 -11.33
C ASP A 90 6.29 -0.53 -10.90
N LEU A 91 6.32 0.80 -10.79
CA LEU A 91 5.14 1.56 -10.35
C LEU A 91 3.93 1.36 -11.27
N ALA A 92 4.16 1.26 -12.58
CA ALA A 92 3.09 1.05 -13.54
C ALA A 92 2.41 -0.32 -13.35
N SER A 93 3.19 -1.37 -13.12
CA SER A 93 2.67 -2.71 -12.81
C SER A 93 1.87 -2.72 -11.51
N PHE A 94 2.34 -2.02 -10.47
CA PHE A 94 1.58 -1.85 -9.23
C PHE A 94 0.24 -1.15 -9.48
N MET A 95 0.22 -0.06 -10.25
CA MET A 95 -1.03 0.62 -10.62
C MET A 95 -1.98 -0.29 -11.41
N CYS A 96 -1.47 -1.14 -12.31
CA CYS A 96 -2.28 -2.12 -13.01
C CYS A 96 -2.93 -3.12 -12.05
N ILE A 97 -2.21 -3.59 -11.03
CA ILE A 97 -2.79 -4.45 -9.98
C ILE A 97 -3.94 -3.72 -9.29
N LEU A 98 -3.73 -2.49 -8.84
CA LEU A 98 -4.76 -1.69 -8.18
C LEU A 98 -6.01 -1.50 -9.04
N GLN A 99 -5.85 -1.36 -10.36
CA GLN A 99 -6.98 -1.25 -11.29
C GLN A 99 -7.83 -2.53 -11.36
N THR A 100 -7.24 -3.71 -11.12
CA THR A 100 -7.98 -4.99 -11.07
C THR A 100 -8.73 -5.21 -9.77
N VAL A 101 -8.37 -4.50 -8.70
CA VAL A 101 -9.09 -4.54 -7.42
C VAL A 101 -10.48 -3.94 -7.64
N ALA A 102 -11.52 -4.67 -7.23
CA ALA A 102 -12.90 -4.20 -7.34
C ALA A 102 -13.07 -2.86 -6.61
N ASN A 103 -13.84 -1.95 -7.19
CA ASN A 103 -14.18 -0.71 -6.49
C ASN A 103 -15.02 -1.05 -5.26
N ILE A 104 -14.65 -0.49 -4.12
CA ILE A 104 -15.34 -0.71 -2.86
C ILE A 104 -16.30 0.49 -2.70
N THR A 105 -17.57 0.27 -3.06
CA THR A 105 -18.66 1.25 -2.89
C THR A 105 -19.10 1.40 -1.45
#